data_AF-A0A7S3QSB7-F1
#
_entry.id   AF-A0A7S3QSB7-F1
#
_cell.length_a   1.000
_cell.length_b   1.000
_cell.length_c   1.000
_cell.angle_alpha   90.00
_cell.angle_beta   90.00
_cell.angle_gamma   90.00
#
_symmetry.space_group_name_H-M   'P 1'
#
loop_
_entity.id
_entity.type
_entity.pdbx_description
1 polymer ?
#
loop_
_entity_poly.entity_id
_entity_poly.type
_entity_poly.pdbx_seq_one_letter_code
_entity_poly.pdbx_strand_id
1 'polypeptide(L)'
;MAAWQCDGGAVEFVAKHFHDCLYNLYDYIGFGLGLLAIVIWVCAQLPQFIDNIRNQSADALSVWFLAQWFLGDTLNLLGCLLQGEQLLTTTATAGYFICADVVMLTQFVYYTALQSRRSAQGHRRRRHHLERHVSPAPAPAPAPKNPQLHRHHHHHHHHHHH
;
A
#
# COMPACT_ATOMS: atom_id res chain seq x y z
N MET A 1 14.69 -25.30 30.89
CA MET A 1 13.45 -25.45 30.12
C MET A 1 12.33 -25.34 31.13
N ALA A 2 11.63 -24.21 31.17
CA ALA A 2 10.50 -24.02 32.07
C ALA A 2 9.42 -25.03 31.71
N ALA A 3 9.25 -26.04 32.56
CA ALA A 3 8.08 -26.89 32.50
C ALA A 3 6.95 -26.06 33.10
N TRP A 4 5.97 -25.66 32.28
CA TRP A 4 4.72 -25.12 32.78
C TRP A 4 4.08 -26.17 33.68
N GLN A 5 4.26 -26.01 34.99
CA GLN A 5 3.81 -26.95 36.01
C GLN A 5 2.46 -26.46 36.53
N CYS A 6 1.39 -26.95 35.91
CA CYS A 6 0.06 -26.84 36.49
C CYS A 6 -0.07 -27.82 37.66
N ASP A 7 -0.80 -27.41 38.70
CA ASP A 7 -1.15 -28.26 39.83
C ASP A 7 -2.13 -29.38 39.44
N GLY A 8 -2.24 -30.40 40.29
CA GLY A 8 -3.15 -31.52 40.08
C GLY A 8 -4.61 -31.05 39.93
N GLY A 9 -5.26 -31.43 38.83
CA GLY A 9 -6.64 -31.05 38.51
C GLY A 9 -6.80 -30.16 37.26
N ALA A 10 -5.70 -29.68 36.67
CA ALA A 10 -5.72 -28.95 35.41
C ALA A 10 -5.93 -29.87 34.20
N VAL A 11 -6.48 -29.32 33.11
CA VAL A 11 -6.55 -30.00 31.82
C VAL A 11 -5.16 -30.11 31.19
N GLU A 12 -4.58 -31.31 31.22
CA GLU A 12 -3.22 -31.57 30.75
C GLU A 12 -3.00 -31.19 29.27
N PHE A 13 -4.03 -31.39 28.43
CA PHE A 13 -3.94 -31.02 27.02
C PHE A 13 -3.72 -29.50 26.83
N VAL A 14 -4.47 -28.68 27.56
CA VAL A 14 -4.40 -27.22 27.46
C VAL A 14 -3.11 -26.71 28.09
N ALA A 15 -2.72 -27.27 29.24
CA ALA A 15 -1.45 -26.98 29.88
C ALA A 15 -0.27 -27.23 28.94
N LYS A 16 -0.28 -28.35 28.20
CA LYS A 16 0.82 -28.72 27.30
C LYS A 16 0.84 -27.93 26.00
N HIS A 17 -0.32 -27.67 25.39
CA HIS A 17 -0.39 -27.04 24.06
C HIS A 17 -0.55 -25.54 24.09
N PHE A 18 -1.31 -25.01 25.05
CA PHE A 18 -1.60 -23.59 25.14
C PHE A 18 -0.75 -22.90 26.21
N HIS A 19 -0.11 -23.67 27.10
CA HIS A 19 0.61 -23.20 28.28
C HIS A 19 -0.33 -22.56 29.33
N ASP A 20 -1.62 -22.94 29.32
CA ASP A 20 -2.63 -22.41 30.24
C ASP A 20 -3.09 -23.47 31.24
N CYS A 21 -3.35 -23.06 32.48
CA CYS A 21 -3.85 -23.95 33.52
C CYS A 21 -5.32 -23.65 33.83
N LEU A 22 -6.22 -24.51 33.33
CA LEU A 22 -7.67 -24.42 33.55
C LEU A 22 -8.10 -25.25 34.76
N TYR A 23 -8.63 -24.63 35.80
CA TYR A 23 -9.08 -25.33 37.02
C TYR A 23 -10.58 -25.18 37.27
N ASN A 24 -11.13 -24.00 36.98
CA ASN A 24 -12.50 -23.63 37.35
C ASN A 24 -13.35 -23.31 36.11
N LEU A 25 -14.68 -23.33 36.28
CA LEU A 25 -15.62 -22.98 35.22
C LEU A 25 -15.31 -21.63 34.56
N TYR A 26 -14.88 -20.64 35.34
CA TYR A 26 -14.50 -19.33 34.81
C TYR A 26 -13.32 -19.40 33.85
N ASP A 27 -12.32 -20.25 34.14
CA ASP A 27 -11.15 -20.43 33.28
C ASP A 27 -11.59 -21.05 31.94
N TYR A 28 -12.47 -22.06 31.99
CA TYR A 28 -13.01 -22.70 30.78
C TYR A 28 -13.81 -21.73 29.91
N ILE A 29 -14.68 -20.93 30.53
CA ILE A 29 -15.48 -19.94 29.81
C ILE A 29 -14.57 -18.86 29.22
N GLY A 30 -13.61 -18.36 30.01
CA GLY A 30 -12.65 -17.34 29.57
C GLY A 30 -11.83 -17.82 28.37
N PHE A 31 -11.27 -19.03 28.44
CA PHE A 31 -10.50 -19.64 27.36
C PHE A 31 -11.36 -19.87 26.11
N GLY A 32 -12.57 -20.42 26.28
CA GLY A 32 -13.49 -20.67 25.17
C GLY A 32 -13.93 -19.38 24.46
N LEU A 33 -14.27 -18.34 25.22
CA LEU A 33 -14.63 -17.04 24.67
C LEU A 33 -13.44 -16.37 23.98
N GLY A 34 -12.22 -16.50 24.53
CA GLY A 34 -10.99 -16.01 23.91
C GLY A 34 -10.73 -16.64 22.54
N LEU A 35 -10.84 -17.97 22.45
CA LEU A 35 -10.69 -18.69 21.17
C LEU A 35 -11.79 -18.29 20.17
N LEU A 36 -13.03 -18.19 20.62
CA LEU A 36 -14.14 -17.76 19.77
C LEU A 36 -13.92 -16.34 19.23
N ALA A 37 -13.46 -15.42 20.08
CA ALA A 37 -13.17 -14.05 19.67
C ALA A 37 -12.08 -14.00 18.58
N ILE A 38 -11.00 -14.80 18.73
CA ILE A 38 -9.95 -14.89 17.71
C ILE A 38 -10.52 -15.42 16.39
N VAL A 39 -11.33 -16.49 16.42
CA VAL A 39 -11.95 -17.04 15.20
C VAL A 39 -12.83 -16.02 14.50
N ILE A 40 -13.69 -15.32 15.25
CA ILE A 40 -14.56 -14.28 14.71
C ILE A 40 -13.71 -13.17 14.08
N TRP A 41 -12.64 -12.75 14.75
CA TRP A 41 -11.75 -11.71 14.24
C TRP A 41 -11.09 -12.11 12.92
N VAL A 42 -10.55 -13.33 12.83
CA VAL A 42 -9.94 -13.85 11.59
C VAL A 42 -10.97 -13.87 10.46
N CYS A 43 -12.16 -14.38 10.72
CA CYS A 43 -13.24 -14.40 9.73
C CYS A 43 -13.66 -13.00 9.27
N ALA A 44 -13.69 -12.03 10.19
CA ALA A 44 -14.01 -10.64 9.87
C ALA A 44 -12.92 -9.95 9.04
N GLN A 45 -11.66 -10.38 9.18
CA GLN A 45 -10.52 -9.84 8.43
C GLN A 45 -10.46 -10.35 6.99
N LEU A 46 -10.95 -11.56 6.71
CA LEU A 46 -10.88 -12.18 5.38
C LEU A 46 -11.58 -11.37 4.27
N PRO A 47 -12.79 -10.82 4.44
CA PRO A 47 -13.42 -9.95 3.44
C PRO A 47 -12.52 -8.78 3.03
N GLN A 48 -11.87 -8.13 3.99
CA GLN A 48 -10.97 -7.01 3.72
C GLN A 48 -9.78 -7.44 2.85
N PHE A 49 -9.23 -8.62 3.10
CA PHE A 49 -8.14 -9.18 2.31
C PHE A 49 -8.56 -9.49 0.87
N ILE A 50 -9.74 -10.12 0.72
CA ILE A 50 -10.27 -10.51 -0.58
C ILE A 50 -10.60 -9.26 -1.40
N ASP A 51 -11.23 -8.25 -0.81
CA ASP A 51 -11.58 -7.02 -1.50
C ASP A 51 -10.35 -6.23 -1.94
N ASN A 52 -9.30 -6.16 -1.12
CA ASN A 52 -8.05 -5.53 -1.51
C ASN A 52 -7.42 -6.20 -2.74
N ILE A 53 -7.42 -7.54 -2.79
CA ILE A 53 -6.92 -8.30 -3.94
C ILE A 53 -7.81 -8.09 -5.17
N ARG A 54 -9.14 -8.18 -5.01
CA ARG A 54 -10.11 -8.11 -6.11
C ARG A 54 -10.15 -6.73 -6.75
N ASN A 55 -10.14 -5.68 -5.94
CA ASN A 55 -10.27 -4.31 -6.41
C ASN A 55 -8.91 -3.71 -6.83
N GLN A 56 -7.80 -4.39 -6.52
CA GLN A 56 -6.44 -3.88 -6.71
C GLN A 56 -6.23 -2.49 -6.08
N SER A 57 -6.95 -2.20 -5.00
CA SER A 57 -6.87 -0.98 -4.22
C SER A 57 -7.09 -1.31 -2.76
N ALA A 58 -6.41 -0.58 -1.87
CA ALA A 58 -6.51 -0.76 -0.42
C ALA A 58 -7.08 0.49 0.26
N ASP A 59 -7.95 1.23 -0.43
CA ASP A 59 -8.46 2.53 0.01
C ASP A 59 -9.51 2.43 1.13
N ALA A 60 -9.97 1.22 1.45
CA ALA A 60 -11.02 0.98 2.42
C ALA A 60 -10.58 1.15 3.89
N LEU A 61 -9.27 1.11 4.19
CA LEU A 61 -8.74 1.27 5.55
C LEU A 61 -7.65 2.35 5.60
N SER A 62 -7.60 3.10 6.71
CA SER A 62 -6.55 4.10 6.94
C SER A 62 -5.19 3.43 7.21
N VAL A 63 -4.19 3.75 6.39
CA VAL A 63 -2.81 3.24 6.57
C VAL A 63 -2.22 3.65 7.92
N TRP A 64 -2.60 4.83 8.44
CA TRP A 64 -2.15 5.30 9.74
C TRP A 64 -2.71 4.45 10.88
N PHE A 65 -3.96 4.03 10.75
CA PHE A 65 -4.59 3.14 11.70
C PHE A 65 -3.91 1.76 11.70
N LEU A 66 -3.65 1.22 10.51
CA LEU A 66 -2.94 -0.06 10.35
C LEU A 66 -1.51 0.00 10.90
N ALA A 67 -0.80 1.12 10.71
CA ALA A 67 0.54 1.32 11.25
C ALA A 67 0.55 1.41 12.79
N GLN A 68 -0.48 2.03 13.39
CA GLN A 68 -0.63 2.05 14.84
C GLN A 68 -0.93 0.66 15.40
N TRP A 69 -1.75 -0.14 14.72
CA TRP A 69 -1.99 -1.54 15.09
C TRP A 69 -0.72 -2.38 15.01
N PHE A 70 -0.01 -2.31 13.89
CA PHE A 70 1.26 -3.02 13.73
C PHE A 70 2.26 -2.68 14.85
N LEU A 71 2.37 -1.40 15.21
CA LEU A 71 3.22 -0.97 16.32
C LEU A 71 2.73 -1.53 17.66
N GLY A 72 1.42 -1.49 17.90
CA GLY A 72 0.79 -2.07 19.09
C GLY A 72 1.07 -3.56 19.22
N ASP A 73 0.91 -4.34 18.15
CA ASP A 73 1.14 -5.78 18.15
C ASP A 73 2.64 -6.12 18.25
N THR A 74 3.51 -5.29 17.65
CA THR A 74 4.96 -5.43 17.82
C THR A 74 5.38 -5.19 19.27
N LEU A 75 4.84 -4.16 19.92
CA LEU A 75 5.08 -3.91 21.34
C LEU A 75 4.47 -4.99 22.23
N ASN A 76 3.31 -5.54 21.84
CA ASN A 76 2.68 -6.68 22.51
C ASN A 76 3.59 -7.91 22.48
N LEU A 77 4.10 -8.29 21.30
CA LEU A 77 5.02 -9.40 21.14
C LEU A 77 6.35 -9.15 21.87
N LEU A 78 6.89 -7.92 21.81
CA LEU A 78 8.10 -7.58 22.54
C LEU A 78 7.90 -7.75 24.05
N GLY A 79 6.74 -7.33 24.58
CA GLY A 79 6.36 -7.59 25.97
C GLY A 79 6.35 -9.08 26.31
N CYS A 80 5.78 -9.92 25.44
CA CYS A 80 5.81 -11.38 25.61
C CYS A 80 7.24 -11.93 25.68
N LEU A 81 8.09 -11.51 24.75
CA LEU A 81 9.49 -11.96 24.67
C LEU A 81 10.32 -11.50 25.88
N LEU A 82 10.06 -10.28 26.38
CA LEU A 82 10.74 -9.75 27.55
C LEU A 82 10.28 -10.43 28.86
N GLN A 83 9.01 -10.85 28.95
CA GLN A 83 8.48 -11.54 30.13
C GLN A 83 8.90 -13.02 30.21
N GLY A 84 9.26 -13.65 29.09
CA GLY A 84 9.80 -15.03 29.01
C GLY A 84 8.82 -16.17 29.35
N GLU A 85 7.76 -15.90 30.13
CA GLU A 85 6.80 -16.87 30.67
C GLU A 85 5.35 -16.50 30.29
N GLN A 86 5.11 -16.06 29.04
CA GLN A 86 3.74 -15.79 28.58
C GLN A 86 3.11 -16.99 27.87
N LEU A 87 1.77 -17.03 27.92
CA LEU A 87 0.95 -18.06 27.30
C LEU A 87 1.26 -18.24 25.81
N LEU A 88 1.30 -19.49 25.33
CA LEU A 88 1.60 -19.74 23.91
C LEU A 88 0.57 -19.05 23.01
N THR A 89 -0.70 -19.07 23.44
CA THR A 89 -1.83 -18.48 22.71
C THR A 89 -1.64 -16.98 22.47
N THR A 90 -1.20 -16.21 23.48
CA THR A 90 -1.02 -14.76 23.32
C THR A 90 0.13 -14.45 22.39
N THR A 91 1.27 -15.12 22.57
CA THR A 91 2.47 -14.93 21.73
C THR A 91 2.20 -15.33 20.28
N ALA A 92 1.50 -16.45 20.06
CA ALA A 92 1.15 -16.92 18.74
C ALA A 92 0.13 -16.00 18.04
N THR A 93 -0.89 -15.52 18.76
CA THR A 93 -1.85 -14.56 18.21
C THR A 93 -1.21 -13.22 17.86
N ALA A 94 -0.33 -12.69 18.72
CA ALA A 94 0.43 -11.48 18.43
C ALA A 94 1.30 -11.63 17.17
N GLY A 95 2.01 -12.76 17.05
CA GLY A 95 2.77 -13.08 15.84
C GLY A 95 1.90 -13.17 14.58
N TYR A 96 0.71 -13.75 14.69
CA TYR A 96 -0.27 -13.81 13.61
C TYR A 96 -0.74 -12.40 13.18
N PHE A 97 -1.11 -11.52 14.12
CA PHE A 97 -1.56 -10.16 13.80
C PHE A 97 -0.47 -9.33 13.12
N ILE A 98 0.78 -9.40 13.61
CA ILE A 98 1.93 -8.78 12.94
C ILE A 98 2.06 -9.25 11.48
N CYS A 99 1.96 -10.57 11.24
CA CYS A 99 2.03 -11.11 9.88
C CYS A 99 0.89 -10.58 9.01
N ALA A 100 -0.34 -10.58 9.52
CA ALA A 100 -1.51 -10.08 8.81
C ALA A 100 -1.35 -8.59 8.45
N ASP A 101 -0.90 -7.77 9.40
CA ASP A 101 -0.64 -6.35 9.21
C ASP A 101 0.44 -6.08 8.16
N VAL A 102 1.54 -6.85 8.18
CA VAL A 102 2.59 -6.74 7.15
C VAL A 102 2.03 -7.04 5.77
N VAL A 103 1.21 -8.08 5.63
CA VAL A 103 0.61 -8.40 4.32
C VAL A 103 -0.34 -7.29 3.87
N MET A 104 -1.16 -6.73 4.77
CA MET A 104 -2.05 -5.62 4.43
C MET A 104 -1.30 -4.33 4.10
N LEU A 105 -0.27 -3.97 4.86
CA LEU A 105 0.59 -2.83 4.57
C LEU A 105 1.29 -3.00 3.22
N THR A 106 1.75 -4.21 2.92
CA THR A 106 2.37 -4.53 1.62
C THR A 106 1.38 -4.36 0.48
N GLN A 107 0.16 -4.88 0.62
CA GLN A 107 -0.90 -4.69 -0.37
C GLN A 107 -1.20 -3.20 -0.57
N PHE A 108 -1.31 -2.43 0.51
CA PHE A 108 -1.55 -1.00 0.44
C PHE A 108 -0.45 -0.28 -0.35
N VAL A 109 0.81 -0.42 0.06
CA VAL A 109 1.94 0.24 -0.61
C VAL A 109 2.04 -0.17 -2.08
N TYR A 110 1.86 -1.46 -2.38
CA TYR A 110 1.93 -1.98 -3.73
C TYR A 110 0.83 -1.41 -4.64
N TYR A 111 -0.43 -1.45 -4.20
CA TYR A 111 -1.55 -0.98 -5.00
C TYR A 111 -1.57 0.54 -5.14
N THR A 112 -1.21 1.29 -4.09
CA THR A 112 -1.05 2.75 -4.20
C THR A 112 0.04 3.10 -5.21
N ALA A 113 1.21 2.46 -5.14
CA ALA A 113 2.29 2.71 -6.10
C ALA A 113 1.89 2.37 -7.54
N LEU A 114 1.16 1.26 -7.74
CA LEU A 114 0.65 0.87 -9.05
C LEU A 114 -0.36 1.89 -9.60
N GLN A 115 -1.30 2.34 -8.76
CA GLN A 115 -2.29 3.34 -9.15
C GLN A 115 -1.63 4.68 -9.50
N SER A 116 -0.66 5.14 -8.72
CA SER A 116 0.10 6.36 -9.03
C SER A 116 0.81 6.26 -10.39
N ARG A 117 1.41 5.11 -10.70
CA ARG A 117 2.07 4.86 -11.99
C ARG A 117 1.07 4.88 -13.16
N ARG A 118 -0.10 4.24 -13.01
CA ARG A 118 -1.17 4.24 -14.01
C ARG A 118 -1.70 5.65 -14.29
N SER A 119 -1.94 6.43 -13.23
CA SER A 119 -2.38 7.84 -13.33
C SER A 119 -1.34 8.73 -14.03
N ALA A 120 -0.06 8.58 -13.70
CA ALA A 120 1.03 9.33 -14.33
C ALA A 120 1.15 9.04 -15.84
N GLN A 121 0.99 7.78 -16.25
CA GLN A 121 0.95 7.39 -17.67
C GLN A 121 -0.26 7.98 -18.39
N GLY A 122 -1.45 7.95 -17.77
CA GLY A 122 -2.66 8.55 -18.32
C GLY A 122 -2.52 10.06 -18.54
N HIS A 123 -1.93 10.77 -17.58
CA HIS A 123 -1.68 12.21 -17.70
C HIS A 123 -0.69 12.53 -18.83
N ARG A 124 0.41 11.76 -18.94
CA ARG A 124 1.38 11.90 -20.06
C ARG A 124 0.73 11.68 -21.42
N ARG A 125 -0.10 10.64 -21.57
CA ARG A 125 -0.82 10.36 -22.82
C ARG A 125 -1.79 11.48 -23.19
N ARG A 126 -2.56 11.99 -22.23
CA ARG A 126 -3.47 13.13 -22.44
C ARG A 126 -2.72 14.39 -22.87
N ARG A 127 -1.60 14.72 -22.22
CA ARG A 127 -0.75 15.85 -22.60
C ARG A 127 -0.28 15.75 -24.05
N HIS A 128 0.28 14.61 -24.47
CA HIS A 128 0.70 14.40 -25.86
C HIS A 128 -0.45 14.48 -26.87
N HIS A 129 -1.67 14.06 -26.50
CA HIS A 129 -2.84 14.21 -27.37
C HIS A 129 -3.23 15.69 -27.49
N LEU A 130 -3.24 16.44 -26.38
CA LEU A 130 -3.52 17.87 -26.39
C LEU A 130 -2.48 18.66 -27.19
N GLU A 131 -1.19 18.35 -27.03
CA GLU A 131 -0.10 18.99 -27.79
C GLU A 131 -0.23 18.77 -29.31
N ARG A 132 -0.72 17.60 -29.74
CA ARG A 132 -0.97 17.34 -31.16
C ARG A 132 -2.14 18.14 -31.73
N HIS A 133 -3.21 18.34 -30.96
CA HIS A 133 -4.39 19.10 -31.41
C HIS A 133 -4.20 20.61 -31.28
N VAL A 134 -3.37 21.07 -30.35
CA VAL A 134 -3.12 22.50 -30.10
C VAL A 134 -1.88 23.01 -30.84
N SER A 135 -1.06 22.13 -31.44
CA SER A 135 0.10 22.56 -32.24
C SER A 135 -0.35 23.53 -33.35
N PRO A 136 0.16 24.77 -33.37
CA PRO A 136 -0.04 25.67 -34.49
C PRO A 136 0.48 25.00 -35.76
N ALA A 137 -0.26 25.15 -36.86
CA ALA A 137 0.18 24.65 -38.17
C ALA A 137 1.64 25.08 -38.42
N PRO A 138 2.50 24.20 -38.95
CA PRO A 138 3.87 24.56 -39.26
C PRO A 138 3.87 25.82 -40.13
N ALA A 139 4.70 26.79 -39.76
CA ALA A 139 4.81 28.05 -40.49
C ALA A 139 5.02 27.75 -41.99
N PRO A 140 4.32 28.46 -42.90
CA PRO A 140 4.45 28.22 -44.33
C PRO A 140 5.92 28.28 -44.71
N ALA A 141 6.37 27.28 -45.48
CA ALA A 141 7.75 27.19 -45.93
C ALA A 141 8.17 28.52 -46.57
N PRO A 142 9.38 29.04 -46.28
CA PRO A 142 9.85 30.27 -46.89
C PRO A 142 9.80 30.14 -48.40
N ALA A 143 9.11 31.07 -49.05
CA ALA A 143 8.98 31.09 -50.50
C ALA A 143 10.37 31.02 -51.16
N PRO A 144 10.53 30.27 -52.26
CA PRO A 144 11.79 30.22 -52.97
C PRO A 144 12.20 31.64 -53.36
N LYS A 145 13.34 32.11 -52.84
CA LYS A 145 13.88 33.43 -53.17
C LYS A 145 14.17 33.47 -54.66
N ASN A 146 13.34 34.17 -55.42
CA ASN A 146 13.54 34.37 -56.86
C ASN A 146 14.79 35.25 -57.07
N PRO A 147 15.88 34.74 -57.67
CA PRO A 147 17.12 35.50 -57.85
C PRO A 147 17.00 36.69 -58.81
N GLN A 148 15.89 36.82 -59.53
CA GLN A 148 15.74 37.74 -60.67
C GLN A 148 15.31 39.18 -60.29
N LEU A 149 14.92 39.47 -59.05
CA LEU A 149 14.36 40.78 -58.70
C LEU A 149 15.41 41.84 -58.31
N HIS A 150 16.68 41.49 -58.16
CA HIS A 150 17.71 42.41 -57.62
C HIS A 150 18.61 43.08 -58.68
N ARG A 151 18.19 43.13 -59.96
CA ARG A 151 19.06 43.65 -61.05
C ARG A 151 18.51 44.86 -61.83
N HIS A 152 17.45 45.54 -61.37
CA HIS A 152 16.86 46.64 -62.17
C HIS A 152 16.84 48.04 -61.55
N HIS A 153 17.49 48.29 -60.41
CA HIS A 153 17.45 49.62 -59.77
C HIS A 153 18.68 50.52 -59.92
N HIS A 154 19.57 50.25 -60.87
CA HIS A 154 20.67 51.17 -61.20
C HIS A 154 20.65 51.57 -62.66
N HIS A 155 19.81 52.55 -63.01
CA HIS A 155 20.11 53.57 -64.02
C HIS A 155 18.96 54.56 -64.11
N HIS A 156 19.12 55.73 -63.47
CA HIS A 156 18.77 57.02 -64.07
C HIS A 156 19.06 58.13 -63.06
N HIS A 157 20.18 58.83 -63.21
CA HIS A 157 20.33 60.23 -62.87
C HIS A 157 21.66 60.76 -63.44
N HIS A 158 21.59 61.47 -64.56
CA HIS A 158 22.52 62.54 -64.97
C HIS A 158 21.78 63.35 -66.05
N HIS A 159 21.11 64.43 -65.65
CA HIS A 159 21.58 65.82 -65.72
C HIS A 159 21.51 66.43 -67.12
N HIS A 160 20.46 67.22 -67.34
CA HIS A 160 20.40 68.33 -68.27
C HIS A 160 21.43 69.40 -67.86
N HIS A 161 22.21 69.91 -68.82
CA HIS A 161 22.69 71.30 -68.86
C HIS A 161 23.14 71.66 -70.28
N HIS A 162 22.67 72.84 -70.72
CA HIS A 162 22.97 73.64 -71.92
C HIS A 162 22.21 73.33 -73.21
#